data_AF-A0A318E7C5-F1
#
_entry.id   AF-A0A318E7C5-F1
#
_cell.length_a   1.000
_cell.length_b   1.000
_cell.length_c   1.000
_cell.angle_alpha   90.00
_cell.angle_beta   90.00
_cell.angle_gamma   90.00
#
_symmetry.space_group_name_H-M   'P 1'
#
loop_
_entity.id
_entity.type
_entity.pdbx_description
1 polymer ?
#
loop_
_entity_poly.entity_id
_entity_poly.type
_entity_poly.pdbx_seq_one_letter_code
_entity_poly.pdbx_strand_id
1 'polypeptide(L)'
;MSDTARLREDFQTELRGLLDAMARATSGLAPGPRRLLVGVEAFWEACYRRRDAAERILQSARNLDSEQDLARRALILERLLASELRACGVVAAETLAPDLAAEIAAVTRAECFAAQRLPALRRRLIGFVESRTGLPSLWTAVAA
;
A
#
# COMPACT_ATOMS: atom_id res chain seq x y z
N MET A 1 -23.38 -20.04 5.39
CA MET A 1 -22.11 -19.40 5.00
C MET A 1 -21.35 -19.14 6.29
N SER A 2 -20.11 -19.63 6.47
CA SER A 2 -19.38 -19.37 7.72
C SER A 2 -18.93 -17.92 7.79
N ASP A 3 -18.83 -17.35 8.99
CA ASP A 3 -18.36 -15.97 9.20
C ASP A 3 -16.98 -15.73 8.59
N THR A 4 -16.12 -16.75 8.58
CA THR A 4 -14.80 -16.74 7.94
C THR A 4 -14.87 -16.57 6.43
N ALA A 5 -15.85 -17.19 5.76
CA ALA A 5 -16.02 -17.07 4.31
C ALA A 5 -16.48 -15.66 3.91
N ARG A 6 -17.39 -15.08 4.70
CA ARG A 6 -17.87 -13.70 4.50
C ARG A 6 -16.76 -12.66 4.72
N LEU A 7 -15.99 -12.81 5.80
CA LEU A 7 -14.82 -11.95 6.07
C LEU A 7 -13.77 -12.02 4.95
N ARG A 8 -13.57 -13.21 4.35
CA ARG A 8 -12.67 -13.39 3.21
C ARG A 8 -13.15 -12.63 1.98
N GLU A 9 -14.43 -12.70 1.66
CA GLU A 9 -15.03 -12.04 0.50
C GLU A 9 -15.04 -10.51 0.64
N ASP A 10 -15.39 -10.02 1.84
CA ASP A 10 -15.37 -8.60 2.17
C ASP A 10 -13.94 -8.05 2.03
N PHE A 11 -12.95 -8.74 2.59
CA PHE A 11 -11.54 -8.34 2.45
C PHE A 11 -11.07 -8.32 0.99
N GLN A 12 -11.41 -9.34 0.18
CA GLN A 12 -11.02 -9.38 -1.23
C GLN A 12 -11.62 -8.23 -2.03
N THR A 13 -12.87 -7.88 -1.73
CA THR A 13 -13.57 -6.76 -2.34
C THR A 13 -12.93 -5.42 -1.93
N GLU A 14 -12.55 -5.29 -0.67
CA GLU A 14 -11.84 -4.12 -0.18
C GLU A 14 -10.44 -3.98 -0.79
N LEU A 15 -9.62 -5.03 -0.76
CA LEU A 15 -8.28 -5.04 -1.35
C LEU A 15 -8.33 -4.72 -2.85
N ARG A 16 -9.26 -5.33 -3.60
CA ARG A 16 -9.48 -5.02 -5.00
C ARG A 16 -9.84 -3.55 -5.20
N GLY A 17 -10.71 -2.99 -4.37
CA GLY A 17 -11.03 -1.56 -4.41
C GLY A 17 -9.81 -0.65 -4.19
N LEU A 18 -8.89 -1.04 -3.30
CA LEU A 18 -7.62 -0.33 -3.07
C LEU A 18 -6.68 -0.44 -4.28
N LEU A 19 -6.51 -1.64 -4.82
CA LEU A 19 -5.67 -1.89 -6.00
C LEU A 19 -6.22 -1.20 -7.25
N ASP A 20 -7.54 -1.18 -7.43
CA ASP A 20 -8.19 -0.47 -8.53
C ASP A 20 -7.98 1.05 -8.42
N ALA A 21 -7.93 1.60 -7.20
CA ALA A 21 -7.62 3.01 -7.01
C ALA A 21 -6.19 3.33 -7.47
N MET A 22 -5.23 2.45 -7.14
CA MET A 22 -3.86 2.56 -7.62
C MET A 22 -3.79 2.43 -9.16
N ALA A 23 -4.44 1.42 -9.74
CA ALA A 23 -4.45 1.19 -11.18
C ALA A 23 -5.06 2.37 -11.95
N ARG A 24 -6.14 2.96 -11.44
CA ARG A 24 -6.75 4.17 -12.01
C ARG A 24 -5.80 5.37 -11.94
N ALA A 25 -5.20 5.62 -10.78
CA ALA A 25 -4.31 6.78 -10.59
C ALA A 25 -3.02 6.68 -11.42
N THR A 26 -2.55 5.46 -11.68
CA THR A 26 -1.35 5.20 -12.48
C THR A 26 -1.64 4.98 -13.97
N SER A 27 -2.91 5.04 -14.37
CA SER A 27 -3.32 4.91 -15.77
C SER A 27 -2.73 6.03 -16.61
N GLY A 28 -2.05 5.67 -17.71
CA GLY A 28 -1.39 6.64 -18.60
C GLY A 28 -0.03 7.15 -18.11
N LEU A 29 0.46 6.72 -16.95
CA LEU A 29 1.83 7.01 -16.51
C LEU A 29 2.79 5.92 -17.01
N ALA A 30 3.94 6.34 -17.54
CA ALA A 30 5.03 5.43 -17.85
C ALA A 30 5.57 4.80 -16.56
N PRO A 31 6.05 3.53 -16.59
CA PRO A 31 6.72 2.93 -15.45
C PRO A 31 7.91 3.78 -14.99
N GLY A 32 8.04 3.98 -13.67
CA GLY A 32 9.09 4.81 -13.11
C GLY A 32 8.67 5.51 -11.81
N PRO A 33 9.55 6.37 -11.25
CA PRO A 33 9.43 6.90 -9.90
C PRO A 33 8.13 7.69 -9.66
N ARG A 34 7.71 8.48 -10.66
CA ARG A 34 6.44 9.22 -10.62
C ARG A 34 5.22 8.31 -10.51
N ARG A 35 5.19 7.21 -11.29
CA ARG A 35 4.11 6.24 -11.27
C ARG A 35 4.05 5.49 -9.94
N LEU A 36 5.22 5.12 -9.39
CA LEU A 36 5.33 4.52 -8.06
C LEU A 36 4.75 5.45 -6.99
N LEU A 37 5.18 6.72 -6.96
CA LEU A 37 4.69 7.70 -5.99
C LEU A 37 3.18 7.90 -6.08
N VAL A 38 2.66 8.19 -7.29
CA VAL A 38 1.22 8.38 -7.52
C VAL A 38 0.43 7.13 -7.13
N GLY A 39 0.98 5.94 -7.40
CA GLY A 39 0.36 4.68 -7.04
C GLY A 39 0.25 4.49 -5.52
N VAL A 40 1.35 4.74 -4.79
CA VAL A 40 1.40 4.65 -3.32
C VAL A 40 0.46 5.69 -2.68
N GLU A 41 0.45 6.93 -3.18
CA GLU A 41 -0.46 7.98 -2.71
C GLU A 41 -1.93 7.63 -2.92
N ALA A 42 -2.28 7.12 -4.12
CA ALA A 42 -3.64 6.72 -4.43
C ALA A 42 -4.10 5.53 -3.59
N PHE A 43 -3.22 4.55 -3.36
CA PHE A 43 -3.48 3.42 -2.49
C PHE A 43 -3.75 3.89 -1.06
N TRP A 44 -2.91 4.78 -0.51
CA TRP A 44 -3.14 5.36 0.81
C TRP A 44 -4.42 6.17 0.92
N GLU A 45 -4.71 7.03 -0.04
CA GLU A 45 -5.96 7.79 -0.01
C GLU A 45 -7.18 6.87 -0.09
N ALA A 46 -7.08 5.75 -0.81
CA ALA A 46 -8.12 4.73 -0.81
C ALA A 46 -8.23 4.05 0.57
N CYS A 47 -7.10 3.72 1.21
CA CYS A 47 -7.08 3.19 2.57
C CYS A 47 -7.72 4.14 3.58
N TYR A 48 -7.39 5.44 3.52
CA TYR A 48 -7.94 6.46 4.41
C TYR A 48 -9.44 6.68 4.19
N ARG A 49 -9.91 6.73 2.94
CA ARG A 49 -11.35 6.86 2.63
C ARG A 49 -12.14 5.64 3.07
N ARG A 50 -11.50 4.48 3.07
CA ARG A 50 -12.07 3.20 3.50
C ARG A 50 -11.64 2.86 4.93
N ARG A 51 -11.27 3.83 5.76
CA ARG A 51 -10.72 3.59 7.12
C ARG A 51 -11.58 2.68 7.98
N ASP A 52 -12.91 2.77 7.89
CA ASP A 52 -13.81 1.89 8.65
C ASP A 52 -13.75 0.44 8.15
N ALA A 53 -13.57 0.24 6.84
CA ALA A 53 -13.35 -1.08 6.25
C ALA A 53 -11.93 -1.59 6.53
N ALA A 54 -10.92 -0.72 6.46
CA ALA A 54 -9.53 -1.03 6.80
C ALA A 54 -9.39 -1.41 8.28
N GLU A 55 -10.08 -0.71 9.18
CA GLU A 55 -10.13 -1.03 10.61
C GLU A 55 -10.83 -2.36 10.85
N ARG A 56 -12.00 -2.61 10.23
CA ARG A 56 -12.66 -3.92 10.29
C ARG A 56 -11.76 -5.04 9.80
N ILE A 57 -11.01 -4.81 8.74
CA ILE A 57 -10.02 -5.74 8.19
C ILE A 57 -8.87 -5.99 9.17
N LEU A 58 -8.31 -4.94 9.77
CA LEU A 58 -7.22 -5.04 10.74
C LEU A 58 -7.67 -5.70 12.05
N GLN A 59 -8.92 -5.49 12.45
CA GLN A 59 -9.53 -6.13 13.62
C GLN A 59 -9.86 -7.61 13.34
N SER A 60 -10.42 -7.93 12.17
CA SER A 60 -10.71 -9.31 11.79
C SER A 60 -9.45 -10.13 11.49
N ALA A 61 -8.35 -9.49 11.08
CA ALA A 61 -7.02 -10.11 11.00
C ALA A 61 -6.54 -10.67 12.35
N ARG A 62 -6.94 -10.08 13.48
CA ARG A 62 -6.63 -10.61 14.83
C ARG A 62 -7.45 -11.84 15.21
N ASN A 63 -8.58 -12.08 14.52
CA ASN A 63 -9.52 -13.16 14.80
C ASN A 63 -9.50 -14.27 13.74
N LEU A 64 -8.68 -14.11 12.69
CA LEU A 64 -8.49 -15.11 11.65
C LEU A 64 -7.29 -15.98 12.04
N ASP A 65 -7.56 -17.18 12.56
CA ASP A 65 -6.60 -18.26 12.89
C ASP A 65 -5.79 -18.80 11.70
N SER A 66 -5.76 -18.08 10.56
CA SER A 66 -4.98 -18.44 9.39
C SER A 66 -4.03 -17.29 9.07
N GLU A 67 -2.88 -17.30 9.73
CA GLU A 67 -1.70 -16.50 9.33
C GLU A 67 -1.42 -16.66 7.82
N GLN A 68 -1.76 -17.81 7.24
CA GLN A 68 -1.58 -18.11 5.82
C GLN A 68 -2.44 -17.23 4.90
N ASP A 69 -3.69 -16.93 5.25
CA ASP A 69 -4.57 -16.11 4.42
C ASP A 69 -4.17 -14.63 4.47
N LEU A 70 -3.69 -14.14 5.62
CA LEU A 70 -3.16 -12.79 5.75
C LEU A 70 -1.83 -12.65 5.02
N ALA A 71 -0.92 -13.61 5.22
CA ALA A 71 0.37 -13.66 4.55
C ALA A 71 0.21 -13.73 3.03
N ARG A 72 -0.69 -14.59 2.52
CA ARG A 72 -0.92 -14.72 1.07
C ARG A 72 -1.47 -13.44 0.43
N ARG A 73 -2.06 -12.54 1.22
CA ARG A 73 -2.64 -11.26 0.76
C ARG A 73 -1.67 -10.09 0.91
N ALA A 74 -0.83 -10.08 1.95
CA ALA A 74 0.35 -9.20 2.01
C ALA A 74 1.23 -9.40 0.76
N LEU A 75 1.39 -10.65 0.32
CA LEU A 75 2.11 -11.00 -0.92
C LEU A 75 1.55 -10.31 -2.19
N ILE A 76 0.26 -9.95 -2.27
CA ILE A 76 -0.28 -9.30 -3.48
C ILE A 76 0.21 -7.86 -3.57
N LEU A 77 0.10 -7.11 -2.47
CA LEU A 77 0.60 -5.74 -2.39
C LEU A 77 2.13 -5.73 -2.57
N GLU A 78 2.84 -6.62 -1.89
CA GLU A 78 4.29 -6.77 -2.00
C GLU A 78 4.73 -7.07 -3.44
N ARG A 79 4.08 -8.02 -4.14
CA ARG A 79 4.40 -8.33 -5.54
C ARG A 79 4.22 -7.13 -6.46
N LEU A 80 3.18 -6.36 -6.24
CA LEU A 80 2.89 -5.19 -7.06
C LEU A 80 3.86 -4.05 -6.75
N LEU A 81 4.19 -3.81 -5.47
CA LEU A 81 5.25 -2.87 -5.09
C LEU A 81 6.61 -3.28 -5.65
N ALA A 82 6.97 -4.57 -5.58
CA ALA A 82 8.20 -5.09 -6.18
C ALA A 82 8.23 -4.88 -7.69
N SER A 83 7.09 -5.06 -8.38
CA SER A 83 6.98 -4.78 -9.81
C SER A 83 7.24 -3.30 -10.13
N GLU A 84 6.65 -2.38 -9.37
CA GLU A 84 6.85 -0.94 -9.57
C GLU A 84 8.30 -0.52 -9.21
N LEU A 85 8.88 -1.07 -8.14
CA LEU A 85 10.27 -0.84 -7.74
C LEU A 85 11.25 -1.31 -8.83
N ARG A 86 11.05 -2.50 -9.39
CA ARG A 86 11.87 -2.98 -10.53
C ARG A 86 11.75 -2.08 -11.75
N ALA A 87 10.55 -1.60 -12.05
CA ALA A 87 10.34 -0.67 -13.14
C ALA A 87 11.04 0.67 -12.93
N CYS A 88 11.36 1.02 -11.68
CA CYS A 88 12.20 2.17 -11.33
C CYS A 88 13.71 1.86 -11.36
N GLY A 89 14.12 0.62 -11.68
CA GLY A 89 15.52 0.19 -11.67
C GLY A 89 16.04 -0.21 -10.28
N VAL A 90 15.17 -0.43 -9.29
CA VAL A 90 15.58 -0.84 -7.95
C VAL A 90 15.99 -2.31 -7.95
N VAL A 91 17.28 -2.57 -7.72
CA VAL A 91 17.87 -3.93 -7.73
C VAL A 91 17.33 -4.78 -6.58
N ALA A 92 17.06 -4.18 -5.43
CA ALA A 92 16.59 -4.85 -4.22
C ALA A 92 15.05 -4.81 -4.06
N ALA A 93 14.31 -4.82 -5.17
CA ALA A 93 12.86 -4.59 -5.16
C ALA A 93 12.08 -5.61 -4.32
N GLU A 94 12.41 -6.89 -4.44
CA GLU A 94 11.74 -7.99 -3.74
C GLU A 94 12.01 -7.98 -2.23
N THR A 95 13.17 -7.46 -1.80
CA THR A 95 13.50 -7.32 -0.38
C THR A 95 12.95 -6.02 0.21
N LEU A 96 12.78 -4.97 -0.60
CA LEU A 96 12.23 -3.68 -0.17
C LEU A 96 10.70 -3.63 -0.15
N ALA A 97 10.04 -4.41 -1.01
CA ALA A 97 8.58 -4.39 -1.11
C ALA A 97 7.85 -4.78 0.19
N PRO A 98 8.30 -5.80 0.96
CA PRO A 98 7.74 -6.10 2.29
C PRO A 98 7.89 -4.95 3.27
N ASP A 99 9.06 -4.31 3.34
CA ASP A 99 9.30 -3.17 4.24
C ASP A 99 8.40 -1.98 3.88
N LEU A 100 8.27 -1.70 2.59
CA LEU A 100 7.40 -0.65 2.07
C LEU A 100 5.92 -0.94 2.38
N ALA A 101 5.47 -2.18 2.20
CA ALA A 101 4.11 -2.59 2.55
C ALA A 101 3.83 -2.45 4.05
N ALA A 102 4.80 -2.83 4.91
CA ALA A 102 4.68 -2.72 6.36
C ALA A 102 4.57 -1.27 6.83
N GLU A 103 5.38 -0.38 6.27
CA GLU A 103 5.31 1.04 6.59
C GLU A 103 4.02 1.69 6.06
N ILE A 104 3.55 1.33 4.85
CA ILE A 104 2.24 1.75 4.33
C ILE A 104 1.12 1.35 5.30
N ALA A 105 1.15 0.13 5.81
CA ALA A 105 0.19 -0.37 6.80
C ALA A 105 0.31 0.35 8.15
N ALA A 106 1.51 0.75 8.57
CA ALA A 106 1.73 1.52 9.80
C ALA A 106 1.15 2.93 9.70
N VAL A 107 1.40 3.65 8.59
CA VAL A 107 0.83 4.97 8.33
C VAL A 107 -0.69 4.89 8.27
N THR A 108 -1.24 3.92 7.53
CA THR A 108 -2.68 3.70 7.44
C THR A 108 -3.31 3.50 8.81
N ARG A 109 -2.71 2.66 9.67
CA ARG A 109 -3.17 2.45 11.04
C ARG A 109 -3.15 3.72 11.87
N ALA A 110 -2.08 4.51 11.78
CA ALA A 110 -1.95 5.76 12.53
C ALA A 110 -3.02 6.78 12.09
N GLU A 111 -3.29 6.91 10.79
CA GLU A 111 -4.32 7.81 10.27
C GLU A 111 -5.74 7.35 10.62
N CYS A 112 -5.99 6.03 10.65
CA CYS A 112 -7.26 5.47 11.10
C CYS A 112 -7.47 5.77 12.59
N PHE A 113 -6.49 5.48 13.44
CA PHE A 113 -6.58 5.69 14.89
C PHE A 113 -6.73 7.17 15.25
N ALA A 114 -5.99 8.06 14.59
CA ALA A 114 -6.08 9.50 14.82
C ALA A 114 -7.33 10.14 14.16
N ALA A 115 -8.10 9.38 13.38
CA ALA A 115 -9.23 9.85 12.56
C ALA A 115 -8.89 11.04 11.64
N GLN A 116 -7.62 11.26 11.31
CA GLN A 116 -7.14 12.38 10.52
C GLN A 116 -5.97 11.97 9.64
N ARG A 117 -5.74 12.72 8.58
CA ARG A 117 -4.53 12.57 7.75
C ARG A 117 -3.31 12.99 8.57
N LEU A 118 -2.19 12.29 8.41
CA LEU A 118 -0.92 12.58 9.07
C LEU A 118 0.18 12.83 8.02
N PRO A 119 0.22 14.03 7.40
CA PRO A 119 1.14 14.33 6.29
C PRO A 119 2.63 14.15 6.64
N ALA A 120 2.99 14.33 7.91
CA ALA A 120 4.36 14.09 8.38
C ALA A 120 4.76 12.61 8.25
N LEU A 121 3.87 11.67 8.55
CA LEU A 121 4.14 10.23 8.41
C LEU A 121 4.23 9.81 6.94
N ARG A 122 3.38 10.38 6.09
CA ARG A 122 3.44 10.14 4.63
C ARG A 122 4.76 10.63 4.03
N ARG A 123 5.21 11.83 4.41
CA ARG A 123 6.52 12.36 4.00
C ARG A 123 7.68 11.49 4.47
N ARG A 124 7.60 10.95 5.70
CA ARG A 124 8.60 10.01 6.21
C ARG A 124 8.69 8.74 5.37
N LEU A 125 7.57 8.19 4.92
CA LEU A 125 7.60 7.02 4.04
C LEU A 125 8.21 7.34 2.67
N ILE A 126 7.91 8.51 2.10
CA ILE A 126 8.53 8.92 0.84
C ILE A 126 10.05 9.02 1.01
N GLY A 127 10.52 9.62 2.12
CA GLY A 127 11.93 9.62 2.48
C GLY A 127 12.52 8.23 2.71
N PHE A 128 11.74 7.28 3.26
CA PHE A 128 12.14 5.88 3.39
C PHE A 128 12.41 5.25 2.02
N VAL A 129 11.48 5.40 1.07
CA VAL A 129 11.63 4.88 -0.30
C VAL A 129 12.85 5.52 -0.97
N GLU A 130 13.00 6.86 -0.91
CA GLU A 130 14.15 7.57 -1.47
C GLU A 130 15.49 7.05 -0.91
N SER A 131 15.59 6.92 0.41
CA SER A 131 16.82 6.49 1.09
C SER A 131 17.26 5.07 0.77
N ARG A 132 16.31 4.20 0.39
CA ARG A 132 16.56 2.76 0.16
C ARG A 132 16.67 2.40 -1.31
N THR A 133 16.13 3.23 -2.19
CA THR A 133 16.08 2.96 -3.64
C THR A 133 17.14 3.73 -4.42
N GLY A 134 17.72 4.80 -3.83
CA GLY A 134 18.65 5.68 -4.54
C GLY A 134 17.98 6.47 -5.67
N LEU A 135 16.65 6.46 -5.74
CA LEU A 135 15.91 7.21 -6.74
C LEU A 135 16.07 8.72 -6.47
N PRO A 136 16.17 9.56 -7.52
CA PRO A 136 16.08 11.01 -7.35
C PRO A 136 14.78 11.35 -6.63
N SER A 137 14.77 12.46 -5.89
CA SER A 137 13.64 12.77 -5.01
C SER A 137 12.31 12.61 -5.74
N LEU A 138 11.46 11.75 -5.20
CA LEU A 138 10.16 11.42 -5.76
C LEU A 138 9.30 12.68 -5.88
N TRP A 139 9.53 13.68 -5.02
CA TRP A 139 8.91 15.00 -5.08
C TRP A 139 9.38 15.86 -6.26
N THR A 140 10.66 15.79 -6.65
CA THR A 140 11.16 16.49 -7.85
C THR A 140 10.66 15.87 -9.15
N ALA A 141 10.39 14.56 -9.16
CA ALA A 141 9.85 13.84 -10.33
C ALA A 141 8.37 14.15 -10.64
N VAL A 142 7.65 14.82 -9.74
CA VAL A 142 6.25 15.26 -9.95
C VAL A 142 6.18 16.67 -10.54
N ALA A 143 7.23 17.47 -10.38
CA ALA A 143 7.28 18.86 -10.84
C ALA A 143 7.71 19.02 -12.32
N ALA A 144 8.09 17.92 -12.98
CA ALA A 144 8.44 17.85 -14.40
C ALA A 144 7.31 17.21 -15.23
#